data_AF-A0A820IEA0-F1
#
_entry.id   AF-A0A820IEA0-F1
#
_cell.length_a   1.000
_cell.length_b   1.000
_cell.length_c   1.000
_cell.angle_alpha   90.00
_cell.angle_beta   90.00
_cell.angle_gamma   90.00
#
_symmetry.space_group_name_H-M   'P 1'
#
loop_
_entity.id
_entity.type
_entity.pdbx_description
1 polymer ?
#
loop_
_entity_poly.entity_id
_entity_poly.type
_entity_poly.pdbx_seq_one_letter_code
_entity_poly.pdbx_strand_id
1 'polypeptide(L)' 'HLDRALYYACRDDRERLCAQVASGNGRVYRCLYDQKFNSMMSSAVSD' A
#
# COMPACT_ATOMS: atom_id res chain seq x y z
N HIS A 1 17.14 -0.50 -7.11
CA HIS A 1 16.44 -1.76 -6.80
C HIS A 1 15.11 -1.36 -6.17
N LEU A 2 13.98 -1.70 -6.78
CA LEU A 2 12.68 -1.44 -6.16
C LEU A 2 12.64 -2.31 -4.90
N ASP A 3 12.54 -1.71 -3.72
CA ASP A 3 12.63 -2.43 -2.46
C ASP A 3 11.53 -3.50 -2.41
N ARG A 4 11.97 -4.76 -2.49
CA ARG A 4 11.10 -5.93 -2.57
C ARG A 4 10.28 -6.07 -1.28
N ALA A 5 10.85 -5.72 -0.13
CA ALA A 5 10.14 -5.77 1.15
C ALA A 5 9.02 -4.73 1.17
N LEU A 6 9.27 -3.52 0.67
CA LEU A 6 8.26 -2.46 0.59
C LEU A 6 7.09 -2.83 -0.32
N TYR A 7 7.36 -3.50 -1.45
CA TYR A 7 6.31 -3.98 -2.35
C TYR A 7 5.40 -5.01 -1.67
N TYR A 8 5.97 -5.96 -0.91
CA TYR A 8 5.19 -6.96 -0.20
C TYR A 8 4.45 -6.39 1.01
N ALA A 9 5.07 -5.45 1.73
CA ALA A 9 4.46 -4.76 2.87
C ALA A 9 3.12 -4.11 2.48
N CYS A 10 3.08 -3.43 1.33
CA CYS A 10 1.87 -2.73 0.88
C CYS A 10 0.91 -3.61 0.05
N ARG A 11 1.22 -4.89 -0.19
CA ARG A 11 0.37 -5.76 -1.02
C ARG A 11 -1.01 -5.92 -0.40
N ASP A 12 -1.04 -6.25 0.88
CA ASP A 12 -2.27 -6.50 1.63
C ASP A 12 -3.05 -5.20 1.80
N ASP A 13 -2.38 -4.11 2.14
CA ASP A 13 -3.00 -2.79 2.27
C ASP A 13 -3.60 -2.33 0.93
N ARG A 14 -2.93 -2.60 -0.20
CA ARG A 14 -3.49 -2.34 -1.53
C ARG A 14 -4.78 -3.11 -1.73
N GLU A 15 -4.81 -4.39 -1.40
CA GLU A 15 -5.98 -5.25 -1.60
C GLU A 15 -7.14 -4.89 -0.67
N ARG A 16 -6.87 -4.40 0.55
CA ARG A 16 -7.92 -4.00 1.50
C ARG A 16 -8.42 -2.57 1.28
N LEU A 17 -7.53 -1.64 0.98
CA LEU A 17 -7.82 -0.19 0.97
C LEU A 17 -7.95 0.40 -0.43
N CYS A 18 -7.28 -0.20 -1.42
CA CYS A 18 -7.11 0.38 -2.75
C CYS A 18 -7.44 -0.60 -3.89
N ALA A 19 -8.23 -1.65 -3.65
CA ALA A 19 -8.51 -2.70 -4.64
C ALA A 19 -9.10 -2.17 -5.95
N GLN A 20 -9.91 -1.11 -5.87
CA GLN A 20 -10.59 -0.50 -7.01
C GLN A 20 -9.71 0.53 -7.75
N VAL A 21 -8.51 0.82 -7.25
CA VAL A 21 -7.61 1.82 -7.85
C VAL A 21 -6.87 1.19 -9.02
N ALA A 22 -7.13 1.70 -10.22
CA ALA A 22 -6.43 1.28 -11.43
C ALA A 22 -4.92 1.46 -11.28
N SER A 23 -4.16 0.39 -11.54
CA SER A 23 -2.69 0.40 -11.51
C SER A 23 -2.09 1.37 -12.55
N GLY A 24 -0.81 1.71 -12.35
CA GLY A 24 -0.09 2.66 -13.20
C GLY A 24 -0.14 4.10 -12.69
N ASN A 25 0.77 4.94 -13.20
CA ASN A 25 0.89 6.37 -12.88
C ASN A 25 0.95 6.69 -11.37
N GLY A 26 1.44 5.76 -10.54
CA GLY A 26 1.53 5.95 -9.09
C GLY A 26 0.18 6.07 -8.34
N ARG A 27 -0.96 5.74 -8.98
CA ARG A 27 -2.29 5.91 -8.35
C ARG A 27 -2.47 5.08 -7.09
N VAL A 28 -2.03 3.83 -7.10
CA VAL A 28 -2.10 2.94 -5.94
C VAL A 28 -1.26 3.49 -4.78
N TYR A 29 -0.07 4.01 -5.07
CA TYR A 29 0.77 4.65 -4.06
C TYR A 29 0.08 5.87 -3.44
N ARG A 30 -0.54 6.74 -4.26
CA ARG A 30 -1.28 7.89 -3.76
C ARG A 30 -2.45 7.49 -2.86
N CYS A 31 -3.22 6.48 -3.27
CA CYS A 31 -4.28 5.92 -2.44
C CYS A 31 -3.76 5.42 -1.09
N LEU A 32 -2.69 4.62 -1.09
CA LEU A 32 -2.08 4.12 0.16
C LEU A 32 -1.56 5.26 1.04
N TYR A 33 -0.98 6.30 0.44
CA TYR A 33 -0.50 7.48 1.16
C TYR A 33 -1.65 8.25 1.83
N ASP A 34 -2.78 8.38 1.14
CA ASP A 34 -3.98 9.02 1.67
C ASP A 34 -4.63 8.19 2.80
N GLN A 35 -4.42 6.86 2.79
CA GLN A 35 -4.90 5.93 3.81
C GLN A 35 -3.89 5.64 4.93
N LYS A 36 -2.74 6.33 4.98
CA LYS A 36 -1.65 6.02 5.93
C LYS A 36 -2.00 6.10 7.42
N PHE A 37 -3.13 6.73 7.76
CA PHE A 37 -3.67 6.82 9.11
C PHE A 37 -4.97 6.03 9.30
N ASN A 38 -5.38 5.27 8.28
CA ASN A 38 -6.53 4.37 8.38
C ASN A 38 -6.20 3.26 9.37
N SER A 39 -7.14 2.91 10.25
CA SER A 39 -6.95 1.85 11.25
C SER A 39 -6.75 0.47 10.65
N MET A 40 -7.11 0.28 9.37
CA MET A 40 -6.90 -0.95 8.61
C MET A 40 -5.56 -0.98 7.87
N MET A 41 -4.76 0.11 7.90
CA MET A 41 -3.43 0.13 7.33
C MET A 41 -2.47 -0.68 8.21
N SER A 42 -1.73 -1.61 7.61
CA SER A 42 -0.76 -2.42 8.34
C SER A 42 0.34 -1.52 8.90
N SER A 43 0.56 -1.54 10.23
CA SER A 43 1.73 -0.88 10.82
C SER A 43 2.98 -1.51 10.21
N ALA A 44 3.89 -0.67 9.69
CA ALA A 44 5.10 -1.06 8.99
C ALA A 44 5.68 -2.38 9.55
N VAL A 45 5.81 -3.36 8.65
CA VAL A 45 6.22 -4.73 8.94
C VAL A 45 7.34 -4.72 9.98
N SER A 46 7.06 -5.30 11.14
CA SER A 46 8.07 -5.69 12.10
C SER A 46 8.75 -6.95 11.57
N ASP A 47 10.08 -6.92 11.57
CA ASP A 47 11.08 -7.91 11.13
C ASP A 47 11.55 -7.86 9.67
#